data_AF-A0A2N2MIH9-F1
#
_entry.id   AF-A0A2N2MIH9-F1
#
_cell.length_a   1.000
_cell.length_b   1.000
_cell.length_c   1.000
_cell.angle_alpha   90.00
_cell.angle_beta   90.00
_cell.angle_gamma   90.00
#
_symmetry.space_group_name_H-M   'P 1'
#
loop_
_entity.id
_entity.type
_entity.pdbx_description
1 polymer ?
#
loop_
_entity_poly.entity_id
_entity_poly.type
_entity_poly.pdbx_seq_one_letter_code
_entity_poly.pdbx_strand_id
1 'polypeptide(L)'
;MPPSPVTPVRWAGRVRKVLLEERHNVAKQTSKDQLLRDIHTERRRLEKNLSALNADDMIQPGVTGVWSVKDILAHLVAWEKLFLDWYHNGVQGCAPATTPVGMSHKAMDTLNQQIYEANQWRSLDDIIAEFHASYQQIVTVIETIPEGDLFVHGRFNWTGELTLVDYIAGNTCNHYAWAKSQIRKRAKHEASENKKNNDEKHAG
;
A
#
# COMPACT_ATOMS: atom_id res chain seq x y z
N MET A 1 -15.64 -25.03 -25.64
CA MET A 1 -15.29 -24.94 -24.20
C MET A 1 -14.78 -23.53 -23.94
N PRO A 2 -15.43 -22.73 -23.07
CA PRO A 2 -14.85 -21.46 -22.64
C PRO A 2 -13.71 -21.71 -21.62
N PRO A 3 -12.68 -20.86 -21.57
CA PRO A 3 -11.60 -20.98 -20.59
C PRO A 3 -12.13 -20.75 -19.15
N SER A 4 -11.53 -21.46 -18.20
CA SER A 4 -11.84 -21.34 -16.76
C SER A 4 -11.67 -19.89 -16.26
N PRO A 5 -12.56 -19.41 -15.38
CA PRO A 5 -12.37 -18.13 -14.72
C PRO A 5 -11.18 -18.22 -13.77
N VAL A 6 -10.25 -17.27 -13.90
CA VAL A 6 -9.14 -17.06 -12.97
C VAL A 6 -9.71 -16.81 -11.58
N THR A 7 -9.30 -17.61 -10.60
CA THR A 7 -9.80 -17.55 -9.23
C THR A 7 -9.48 -16.20 -8.61
N PRO A 8 -10.46 -15.43 -8.11
CA PRO A 8 -10.17 -14.21 -7.36
C PRO A 8 -9.50 -14.59 -6.05
N VAL A 9 -8.39 -13.92 -5.71
CA VAL A 9 -7.73 -14.05 -4.43
C VAL A 9 -8.71 -13.63 -3.33
N ARG A 10 -9.26 -14.61 -2.60
CA ARG A 10 -10.22 -14.39 -1.50
C ARG A 10 -9.48 -13.89 -0.25
N TRP A 11 -9.63 -12.62 0.09
CA TRP A 11 -9.25 -12.09 1.42
C TRP A 11 -10.53 -11.83 2.24
N ALA A 12 -10.65 -12.51 3.39
CA ALA A 12 -11.86 -12.52 4.21
C ALA A 12 -11.62 -11.98 5.63
N GLY A 13 -12.31 -10.89 5.99
CA GLY A 13 -12.74 -10.63 7.36
C GLY A 13 -12.93 -9.15 7.71
N ARG A 14 -14.14 -8.82 8.22
CA ARG A 14 -14.72 -7.55 8.71
C ARG A 14 -13.95 -6.21 8.55
N VAL A 15 -14.70 -5.11 8.37
CA VAL A 15 -14.23 -3.71 8.27
C VAL A 15 -13.23 -3.22 9.36
N ARG A 16 -13.09 -3.90 10.51
CA ARG A 16 -11.98 -3.68 11.46
C ARG A 16 -10.66 -4.31 11.03
N LYS A 17 -10.71 -5.43 10.34
CA LYS A 17 -9.58 -6.24 9.86
C LYS A 17 -8.89 -5.53 8.69
N VAL A 18 -9.51 -4.81 7.76
CA VAL A 18 -8.73 -4.31 6.59
C VAL A 18 -7.70 -3.20 6.92
N LEU A 19 -8.00 -2.28 7.84
CA LEU A 19 -6.97 -1.35 8.37
C LEU A 19 -6.05 -1.99 9.43
N LEU A 20 -6.38 -3.20 9.93
CA LEU A 20 -5.64 -3.90 10.99
C LEU A 20 -4.93 -5.20 10.54
N GLU A 21 -5.23 -5.76 9.37
CA GLU A 21 -4.69 -7.01 8.82
C GLU A 21 -3.38 -6.78 8.09
N GLU A 22 -3.20 -5.58 7.58
CA GLU A 22 -1.92 -5.09 7.07
C GLU A 22 -1.06 -4.47 8.18
N ARG A 23 -1.45 -4.62 9.46
CA ARG A 23 -0.52 -4.40 10.58
C ARG A 23 0.55 -5.49 10.57
N HIS A 24 1.55 -5.28 9.74
CA HIS A 24 2.81 -6.00 9.83
C HIS A 24 3.56 -5.57 11.09
N ASN A 25 3.15 -6.08 12.26
CA ASN A 25 3.86 -5.97 13.54
C ASN A 25 4.44 -4.57 13.87
N VAL A 26 3.80 -3.49 13.40
CA VAL A 26 4.13 -2.12 13.81
C VAL A 26 3.26 -1.79 15.01
N ALA A 27 3.89 -1.36 16.10
CA ALA A 27 3.17 -0.96 17.30
C ALA A 27 2.24 0.23 16.99
N LYS A 28 1.11 0.33 17.70
CA LYS A 28 0.20 1.47 17.53
C LYS A 28 0.94 2.76 17.91
N GLN A 29 0.90 3.75 17.02
CA GLN A 29 1.53 5.05 17.25
C GLN A 29 0.81 5.80 18.38
N THR A 30 1.59 6.44 19.25
CA THR A 30 1.10 7.20 20.42
C THR A 30 1.50 8.67 20.41
N SER A 31 2.30 9.10 19.44
CA SER A 31 2.67 10.50 19.20
C SER A 31 2.89 10.76 17.71
N LYS A 32 2.80 12.03 17.28
CA LYS A 32 3.11 12.42 15.89
C LYS A 32 4.55 12.06 15.52
N ASP A 33 5.47 12.33 16.44
CA ASP A 33 6.89 12.09 16.27
C ASP A 33 7.20 10.58 16.08
N GLN A 34 6.52 9.69 16.84
CA GLN A 34 6.62 8.25 16.60
C GLN A 34 6.05 7.85 15.23
N LEU A 35 4.91 8.43 14.83
CA LEU A 35 4.30 8.18 13.52
C LEU A 35 5.22 8.54 12.37
N LEU A 36 5.80 9.75 12.37
CA LEU A 36 6.73 10.19 11.34
C LEU A 36 7.98 9.30 11.29
N ARG A 37 8.55 8.93 12.43
CA ARG A 37 9.67 7.98 12.48
C ARG A 37 9.35 6.64 11.83
N ASP A 38 8.18 6.07 12.12
CA ASP A 38 7.76 4.78 11.55
C ASP A 38 7.58 4.89 10.03
N ILE A 39 6.99 6.00 9.56
CA ILE A 39 6.82 6.31 8.13
C ILE A 39 8.17 6.37 7.43
N HIS A 40 9.11 7.18 7.93
CA HIS A 40 10.45 7.29 7.33
C HIS A 40 11.22 5.97 7.37
N THR A 41 11.08 5.20 8.46
CA THR A 41 11.77 3.92 8.62
C THR A 41 11.28 2.89 7.61
N GLU A 42 9.97 2.70 7.50
CA GLU A 42 9.40 1.71 6.58
C GLU A 42 9.55 2.15 5.13
N ARG A 43 9.45 3.45 4.83
CA ARG A 43 9.74 3.98 3.49
C ARG A 43 11.18 3.67 3.07
N ARG A 44 12.17 4.00 3.91
CA ARG A 44 13.59 3.73 3.63
C ARG A 44 13.86 2.24 3.41
N ARG A 45 13.20 1.38 4.20
CA ARG A 45 13.34 -0.09 4.07
C ARG A 45 12.73 -0.60 2.77
N LEU A 46 11.60 -0.04 2.34
CA LEU A 46 11.01 -0.34 1.04
C LEU A 46 11.95 0.10 -0.09
N GLU A 47 12.41 1.36 -0.08
CA GLU A 47 13.33 1.89 -1.10
C GLU A 47 14.64 1.10 -1.20
N LYS A 48 15.18 0.61 -0.08
CA LYS A 48 16.35 -0.27 -0.08
C LYS A 48 16.11 -1.59 -0.83
N ASN A 49 14.90 -2.15 -0.76
CA ASN A 49 14.59 -3.34 -1.56
C ASN A 49 14.47 -3.00 -3.04
N LEU A 50 13.83 -1.86 -3.35
CA LEU A 50 13.65 -1.40 -4.73
C LEU A 50 15.00 -1.13 -5.40
N SER A 51 15.97 -0.55 -4.70
CA SER A 51 17.32 -0.29 -5.24
C SER A 51 18.12 -1.54 -5.60
N ALA A 52 17.67 -2.73 -5.19
CA ALA A 52 18.29 -4.00 -5.53
C ALA A 52 17.69 -4.65 -6.80
N LEU A 53 16.64 -4.05 -7.38
CA LEU A 53 15.95 -4.55 -8.57
C LEU A 53 16.35 -3.73 -9.79
N ASN A 54 16.38 -4.36 -10.96
CA ASN A 54 16.47 -3.64 -12.24
C ASN A 54 15.05 -3.34 -12.79
N ALA A 55 14.97 -2.57 -13.87
CA ALA A 55 13.70 -2.18 -14.47
C ALA A 55 12.86 -3.38 -14.96
N ASP A 56 13.50 -4.41 -15.52
CA ASP A 56 12.81 -5.60 -16.02
C ASP A 56 12.18 -6.38 -14.87
N ASP A 57 12.89 -6.55 -13.75
CA ASP A 57 12.37 -7.19 -12.52
C ASP A 57 11.18 -6.41 -11.96
N MET A 58 11.22 -5.07 -12.03
CA MET A 58 10.15 -4.23 -11.49
C MET A 58 8.84 -4.32 -12.26
N ILE A 59 8.89 -4.69 -13.54
CA ILE A 59 7.70 -4.85 -14.40
C ILE A 59 7.26 -6.31 -14.56
N GLN A 60 8.05 -7.28 -14.08
CA GLN A 60 7.63 -8.69 -14.14
C GLN A 60 6.38 -8.93 -13.27
N PRO A 61 5.34 -9.58 -13.82
CA PRO A 61 4.15 -9.93 -13.05
C PRO A 61 4.45 -11.05 -12.04
N GLY A 62 3.57 -11.17 -11.04
CA GLY A 62 3.61 -12.29 -10.09
C GLY A 62 4.26 -11.98 -8.75
N VAL A 63 4.34 -10.71 -8.35
CA VAL A 63 4.74 -10.32 -6.98
C VAL A 63 3.56 -10.50 -6.03
N THR A 64 2.35 -10.13 -6.45
CA THR A 64 1.10 -10.38 -5.71
C THR A 64 -0.01 -10.69 -6.70
N GLY A 65 -0.38 -11.96 -6.83
CA GLY A 65 -1.31 -12.39 -7.89
C GLY A 65 -0.71 -12.08 -9.26
N VAL A 66 -1.36 -11.20 -10.04
CA VAL A 66 -0.85 -10.75 -11.34
C VAL A 66 0.01 -9.48 -11.26
N TRP A 67 0.08 -8.81 -10.10
CA TRP A 67 0.75 -7.53 -9.97
C TRP A 67 2.27 -7.66 -10.02
N SER A 68 2.89 -6.71 -10.70
CA SER A 68 4.33 -6.45 -10.66
C SER A 68 4.73 -5.56 -9.49
N VAL A 69 6.03 -5.26 -9.33
CA VAL A 69 6.48 -4.25 -8.35
C VAL A 69 5.93 -2.86 -8.73
N LYS A 70 5.94 -2.52 -10.03
CA LYS A 70 5.34 -1.28 -10.55
C LYS A 70 3.89 -1.13 -10.09
N ASP A 71 3.10 -2.19 -10.18
CA ASP A 71 1.68 -2.12 -9.83
C ASP A 71 1.46 -1.99 -8.32
N ILE A 72 2.34 -2.59 -7.50
CA ILE A 72 2.37 -2.36 -6.05
C ILE A 72 2.69 -0.88 -5.75
N LEU A 73 3.66 -0.28 -6.44
CA LEU A 73 3.98 1.15 -6.24
C LEU A 73 2.82 2.06 -6.66
N ALA A 74 2.17 1.77 -7.79
CA ALA A 74 0.99 2.49 -8.25
C ALA A 74 -0.16 2.39 -7.24
N HIS A 75 -0.33 1.22 -6.62
CA HIS A 75 -1.30 1.02 -5.55
C HIS A 75 -1.00 1.87 -4.31
N LEU A 76 0.26 1.91 -3.84
CA LEU A 76 0.67 2.79 -2.73
C LEU A 76 0.33 4.26 -3.05
N VAL A 77 0.71 4.75 -4.24
CA VAL A 77 0.43 6.11 -4.70
C VAL A 77 -1.06 6.43 -4.67
N ALA A 78 -1.91 5.52 -5.16
CA ALA A 78 -3.34 5.75 -5.21
C ALA A 78 -3.96 5.88 -3.81
N TRP A 79 -3.54 5.04 -2.86
CA TRP A 79 -4.04 5.08 -1.48
C TRP A 79 -3.51 6.30 -0.71
N GLU A 80 -2.28 6.74 -0.94
CA GLU A 80 -1.77 8.01 -0.42
C GLU A 80 -2.56 9.21 -0.95
N LYS A 81 -2.88 9.22 -2.26
CA LYS A 81 -3.72 10.27 -2.88
C LYS A 81 -5.15 10.26 -2.33
N LEU A 82 -5.74 9.08 -2.09
CA LEU A 82 -7.04 8.95 -1.44
C LEU A 82 -7.02 9.53 -0.03
N PHE A 83 -5.99 9.23 0.77
CA PHE A 83 -5.85 9.81 2.09
C PHE A 83 -5.76 11.34 2.04
N LEU A 84 -4.96 11.90 1.12
CA LEU A 84 -4.84 13.34 0.93
C LEU A 84 -6.19 13.99 0.57
N ASP A 85 -6.98 13.36 -0.30
CA ASP A 85 -8.34 13.80 -0.64
C ASP A 85 -9.27 13.78 0.59
N TRP A 86 -9.26 12.68 1.36
CA TRP A 86 -10.07 12.58 2.58
C TRP A 86 -9.72 13.67 3.60
N TYR A 87 -8.42 13.89 3.82
CA TYR A 87 -7.96 14.91 4.76
C TYR A 87 -8.38 16.31 4.30
N HIS A 88 -8.17 16.65 3.02
CA HIS A 88 -8.53 17.95 2.49
C HIS A 88 -10.04 18.23 2.58
N ASN A 89 -10.87 17.27 2.15
CA ASN A 89 -12.33 17.38 2.26
C ASN A 89 -12.77 17.50 3.73
N GLY A 90 -12.16 16.71 4.62
CA GLY A 90 -12.42 16.76 6.06
C GLY A 90 -12.15 18.13 6.66
N VAL A 91 -11.04 18.77 6.31
CA VAL A 91 -10.69 20.13 6.75
C VAL A 91 -11.68 21.17 6.22
N GLN A 92 -12.20 20.98 5.00
CA GLN A 92 -13.21 21.86 4.40
C GLN A 92 -14.64 21.61 4.90
N GLY A 93 -14.86 20.57 5.71
CA GLY A 93 -16.20 20.13 6.10
C GLY A 93 -17.00 19.49 4.96
N CYS A 94 -16.34 19.11 3.87
CA CYS A 94 -16.92 18.41 2.72
C CYS A 94 -16.83 16.89 2.90
N ALA A 95 -17.72 16.16 2.23
CA ALA A 95 -17.62 14.71 2.14
C ALA A 95 -16.71 14.33 0.95
N PRO A 96 -15.69 13.48 1.14
CA PRO A 96 -14.89 13.01 0.03
C PRO A 96 -15.73 12.15 -0.94
N ALA A 97 -15.37 12.15 -2.22
CA ALA A 97 -16.10 11.41 -3.26
C ALA A 97 -16.14 9.90 -2.99
N THR A 98 -15.05 9.37 -2.43
CA THR A 98 -14.96 8.00 -1.93
C THR A 98 -14.76 8.05 -0.42
N THR A 99 -15.64 7.41 0.35
CA THR A 99 -15.51 7.34 1.80
C THR A 99 -14.92 6.00 2.23
N PRO A 100 -13.89 5.98 3.11
CA PRO A 100 -13.35 4.74 3.61
C PRO A 100 -14.25 4.12 4.69
N VAL A 101 -15.01 4.94 5.41
CA VAL A 101 -15.95 4.46 6.42
C VAL A 101 -17.07 3.65 5.76
N GLY A 102 -17.35 2.46 6.30
CA GLY A 102 -18.38 1.58 5.76
C GLY A 102 -18.01 0.88 4.44
N MET A 103 -16.78 1.06 3.93
CA MET A 103 -16.34 0.35 2.72
C MET A 103 -16.23 -1.16 3.00
N SER A 104 -17.01 -1.96 2.26
CA SER A 104 -16.95 -3.42 2.33
C SER A 104 -15.67 -3.94 1.66
N HIS A 105 -15.23 -5.17 1.97
CA HIS A 105 -14.06 -5.73 1.26
C HIS A 105 -14.29 -5.87 -0.23
N LYS A 106 -15.51 -6.24 -0.64
CA LYS A 106 -15.84 -6.31 -2.06
C LYS A 106 -15.64 -4.95 -2.74
N ALA A 107 -15.99 -3.87 -2.05
CA ALA A 107 -15.76 -2.52 -2.56
C ALA A 107 -14.27 -2.16 -2.58
N MET A 108 -13.49 -2.55 -1.56
CA MET A 108 -12.03 -2.39 -1.57
C MET A 108 -11.34 -3.18 -2.67
N ASP A 109 -11.71 -4.45 -2.87
CA ASP A 109 -11.20 -5.28 -3.96
C ASP A 109 -11.54 -4.68 -5.33
N THR A 110 -12.76 -4.15 -5.47
CA THR A 110 -13.18 -3.46 -6.70
C THR A 110 -12.35 -2.20 -6.94
N LEU A 111 -12.12 -1.39 -5.90
CA LEU A 111 -11.29 -0.18 -5.99
C LEU A 111 -9.84 -0.54 -6.32
N ASN A 112 -9.28 -1.58 -5.70
CA ASN A 112 -7.93 -2.06 -5.98
C ASN A 112 -7.79 -2.55 -7.42
N GLN A 113 -8.80 -3.25 -7.94
CA GLN A 113 -8.83 -3.67 -9.33
C GLN A 113 -8.90 -2.47 -10.29
N GLN A 114 -9.71 -1.46 -9.99
CA GLN A 114 -9.79 -0.23 -10.78
C GLN A 114 -8.45 0.53 -10.77
N ILE A 115 -7.79 0.62 -9.62
CA ILE A 115 -6.45 1.22 -9.50
C ILE A 115 -5.45 0.46 -10.37
N TYR A 116 -5.45 -0.88 -10.31
CA TYR A 116 -4.58 -1.69 -11.16
C TYR A 116 -4.87 -1.44 -12.64
N GLU A 117 -6.12 -1.50 -13.07
CA GLU A 117 -6.51 -1.33 -14.47
C GLU A 117 -6.13 0.04 -15.03
N ALA A 118 -6.25 1.09 -14.22
CA ALA A 118 -5.87 2.44 -14.57
C ALA A 118 -4.34 2.66 -14.69
N ASN A 119 -3.53 1.80 -14.06
CA ASN A 119 -2.07 1.97 -13.99
C ASN A 119 -1.27 0.89 -14.73
N GLN A 120 -1.88 -0.23 -15.12
CA GLN A 120 -1.17 -1.38 -15.71
C GLN A 120 -0.35 -1.00 -16.97
N TRP A 121 -0.87 -0.08 -17.79
CA TRP A 121 -0.23 0.39 -19.03
C TRP A 121 0.69 1.60 -18.85
N ARG A 122 0.78 2.16 -17.64
CA ARG A 122 1.67 3.28 -17.36
C ARG A 122 3.12 2.82 -17.28
N SER A 123 4.03 3.72 -17.67
CA SER A 123 5.48 3.45 -17.63
C SER A 123 5.97 3.28 -16.20
N LEU A 124 7.07 2.53 -16.03
CA LEU A 124 7.71 2.38 -14.73
C LEU A 124 8.19 3.75 -14.18
N ASP A 125 8.78 4.58 -15.04
CA ASP A 125 9.33 5.88 -14.66
C ASP A 125 8.25 6.84 -14.13
N ASP A 126 7.07 6.88 -14.77
CA ASP A 126 5.96 7.70 -14.29
C ASP A 126 5.51 7.26 -12.88
N ILE A 127 5.41 5.95 -12.67
CA ILE A 127 4.99 5.40 -11.38
C ILE A 127 6.04 5.65 -10.30
N ILE A 128 7.34 5.52 -10.61
CA ILE A 128 8.43 5.85 -9.67
C ILE A 128 8.41 7.34 -9.31
N ALA A 129 8.24 8.22 -10.30
CA ALA A 129 8.16 9.65 -10.08
C ALA A 129 6.99 10.00 -9.15
N GLU A 130 5.81 9.43 -9.40
CA GLU A 130 4.65 9.63 -8.54
C GLU A 130 4.83 9.03 -7.16
N PHE A 131 5.45 7.86 -7.04
CA PHE A 131 5.76 7.21 -5.77
C PHE A 131 6.65 8.06 -4.87
N HIS A 132 7.59 8.83 -5.44
CA HIS A 132 8.37 9.81 -4.68
C HIS A 132 7.57 11.07 -4.35
N ALA A 133 6.80 11.59 -5.31
CA ALA A 133 6.03 12.81 -5.13
C ALA A 133 4.92 12.65 -4.07
N SER A 134 4.17 11.56 -4.11
CA SER A 134 3.07 11.29 -3.17
C SER A 134 3.57 11.12 -1.73
N TYR A 135 4.74 10.50 -1.56
CA TYR A 135 5.42 10.41 -0.26
C TYR A 135 5.79 11.78 0.32
N GLN A 136 6.37 12.67 -0.49
CA GLN A 136 6.70 14.01 -0.03
C GLN A 136 5.44 14.81 0.33
N GLN A 137 4.39 14.69 -0.48
CA GLN A 137 3.10 15.34 -0.23
C GLN A 137 2.47 14.87 1.08
N ILE A 138 2.37 13.55 1.29
CA ILE A 138 1.72 13.01 2.48
C ILE A 138 2.50 13.34 3.76
N VAL A 139 3.84 13.27 3.73
CA VAL A 139 4.68 13.68 4.88
C VAL A 139 4.49 15.16 5.20
N THR A 140 4.54 16.03 4.19
CA THR A 140 4.33 17.48 4.37
C THR A 140 2.96 17.76 5.00
N VAL A 141 1.91 17.06 4.53
CA VAL A 141 0.57 17.20 5.12
C VAL A 141 0.57 16.74 6.58
N ILE A 142 1.12 15.56 6.88
CA ILE A 142 1.15 15.02 8.26
C ILE A 142 1.84 15.96 9.24
N GLU A 143 2.94 16.61 8.82
CA GLU A 143 3.68 17.57 9.64
C GLU A 143 2.79 18.74 10.08
N THR A 144 1.89 19.21 9.20
CA THR A 144 0.99 20.34 9.48
C THR A 144 -0.22 20.01 10.36
N ILE A 145 -0.61 18.74 10.49
CA ILE A 145 -1.78 18.33 11.28
C ILE A 145 -1.53 18.57 12.78
N PRO A 146 -2.35 19.32 13.53
CA PRO A 146 -2.18 19.43 14.98
C PRO A 146 -2.18 18.06 15.67
N GLU A 147 -1.26 17.82 16.61
CA GLU A 147 -1.14 16.48 17.23
C GLU A 147 -2.44 16.01 17.89
N GLY A 148 -3.16 16.93 18.54
CA GLY A 148 -4.48 16.64 19.12
C GLY A 148 -5.48 16.08 18.10
N ASP A 149 -5.43 16.55 16.85
CA ASP A 149 -6.34 16.08 15.79
C ASP A 149 -6.03 14.65 15.33
N LEU A 150 -4.78 14.18 15.49
CA LEU A 150 -4.37 12.84 15.05
C LEU A 150 -5.06 11.73 15.83
N PHE A 151 -5.28 11.95 17.13
CA PHE A 151 -5.70 10.92 18.08
C PHE A 151 -7.17 11.04 18.52
N VAL A 152 -7.90 12.03 18.00
CA VAL A 152 -9.33 12.22 18.30
C VAL A 152 -10.18 11.29 17.43
N HIS A 153 -11.04 10.51 18.10
CA HIS A 153 -12.05 9.69 17.43
C HIS A 153 -13.11 10.58 16.78
N GLY A 154 -13.54 10.23 15.55
CA GLY A 154 -14.57 10.98 14.83
C GLY A 154 -14.16 12.41 14.50
N ARG A 155 -12.85 12.72 14.43
CA ARG A 155 -12.36 14.07 14.15
C ARG A 155 -12.92 14.64 12.84
N PHE A 156 -13.10 13.77 11.85
CA PHE A 156 -13.84 14.06 10.63
C PHE A 156 -14.95 13.03 10.46
N ASN A 157 -16.07 13.40 9.85
CA ASN A 157 -17.20 12.48 9.64
C ASN A 157 -16.80 11.20 8.91
N TRP A 158 -15.84 11.29 7.97
CA TRP A 158 -15.35 10.15 7.21
C TRP A 158 -14.44 9.21 8.00
N THR A 159 -13.95 9.57 9.20
CA THR A 159 -13.08 8.68 9.98
C THR A 159 -13.87 7.58 10.71
N GLY A 160 -15.18 7.80 10.95
CA GLY A 160 -16.01 6.86 11.70
C GLY A 160 -15.47 6.61 13.11
N GLU A 161 -15.41 5.34 13.52
CA GLU A 161 -14.89 4.94 14.84
C GLU A 161 -13.36 5.08 14.96
N LEU A 162 -12.64 5.25 13.84
CA LEU A 162 -11.18 5.31 13.83
C LEU A 162 -10.67 6.73 14.01
N THR A 163 -9.39 6.83 14.37
CA THR A 163 -8.67 8.09 14.48
C THR A 163 -7.93 8.41 13.19
N LEU A 164 -7.52 9.67 13.01
CA LEU A 164 -6.77 10.06 11.83
C LEU A 164 -5.40 9.34 11.75
N VAL A 165 -4.76 9.07 12.89
CA VAL A 165 -3.51 8.29 12.94
C VAL A 165 -3.69 6.87 12.41
N ASP A 166 -4.85 6.24 12.62
CA ASP A 166 -5.10 4.89 12.09
C ASP A 166 -5.13 4.90 10.55
N TYR A 167 -5.75 5.92 9.94
CA TYR A 167 -5.75 6.09 8.48
C TYR A 167 -4.36 6.45 7.95
N ILE A 168 -3.62 7.36 8.62
CA ILE A 168 -2.26 7.70 8.20
C ILE A 168 -1.39 6.45 8.21
N ALA A 169 -1.33 5.73 9.34
CA ALA A 169 -0.51 4.54 9.48
C ALA A 169 -0.89 3.45 8.46
N GLY A 170 -2.20 3.26 8.25
CA GLY A 170 -2.75 2.33 7.26
C GLY A 170 -2.36 2.65 5.81
N ASN A 171 -2.24 3.93 5.46
CA ASN A 171 -1.86 4.37 4.10
C ASN A 171 -0.35 4.66 3.93
N THR A 172 0.45 4.53 5.00
CA THR A 172 1.89 4.83 4.98
C THR A 172 2.72 3.69 5.60
N CYS A 173 3.17 3.80 6.86
CA CYS A 173 4.14 2.88 7.45
C CYS A 173 3.71 1.41 7.40
N ASN A 174 2.43 1.10 7.66
CA ASN A 174 1.92 -0.27 7.56
C ASN A 174 1.90 -0.74 6.10
N HIS A 175 1.48 0.13 5.19
CA HIS A 175 1.38 -0.16 3.77
C HIS A 175 2.76 -0.37 3.12
N TYR A 176 3.76 0.44 3.51
CA TYR A 176 5.15 0.27 3.10
C TYR A 176 5.73 -1.04 3.64
N ALA A 177 5.44 -1.38 4.89
CA ALA A 177 5.86 -2.65 5.47
C ALA A 177 5.25 -3.85 4.72
N TRP A 178 3.98 -3.74 4.30
CA TRP A 178 3.32 -4.72 3.44
C TRP A 178 3.99 -4.84 2.07
N ALA A 179 4.15 -3.73 1.33
CA ALA A 179 4.75 -3.73 0.00
C ALA A 179 6.17 -4.32 0.04
N LYS A 180 6.96 -3.90 1.02
CA LYS A 180 8.30 -4.43 1.31
C LYS A 180 8.27 -5.94 1.53
N SER A 181 7.26 -6.46 2.25
CA SER A 181 7.09 -7.89 2.51
C SER A 181 6.80 -8.68 1.22
N GLN A 182 5.90 -8.17 0.37
CA GLN A 182 5.56 -8.84 -0.90
C GLN A 182 6.77 -8.92 -1.84
N ILE A 183 7.48 -7.80 -1.99
CA ILE A 183 8.69 -7.73 -2.85
C ILE A 183 9.76 -8.72 -2.35
N ARG A 184 9.98 -8.82 -1.03
CA ARG A 184 10.96 -9.77 -0.47
C ARG A 184 10.55 -11.22 -0.64
N LYS A 185 9.26 -11.54 -0.58
CA LYS A 185 8.79 -12.92 -0.78
C LYS A 185 9.08 -13.37 -2.20
N ARG A 186 8.85 -12.51 -3.19
CA ARG A 186 9.14 -12.80 -4.60
C ARG A 186 10.62 -13.08 -4.83
N ALA A 187 11.51 -12.20 -4.37
CA ALA A 187 12.96 -12.37 -4.54
C ALA A 187 13.48 -13.68 -3.92
N LYS A 188 12.90 -14.13 -2.79
CA LYS A 188 13.24 -15.43 -2.18
C LYS A 188 12.75 -16.61 -3.01
N HIS A 189 11.56 -16.50 -3.61
CA HIS A 189 11.00 -17.55 -4.46
C HIS A 189 11.88 -17.76 -5.70
N GLU A 190 12.25 -16.68 -6.39
CA GLU A 190 13.12 -16.73 -7.57
C GLU A 190 14.50 -17.32 -7.27
N ALA A 191 15.10 -16.93 -6.14
CA ALA A 191 16.38 -17.50 -5.70
C ALA A 191 16.28 -19.02 -5.44
N SER A 192 15.16 -19.49 -4.90
CA SER A 192 14.93 -20.91 -4.65
C SER A 192 14.70 -21.72 -5.94
N GLU A 193 13.96 -21.16 -6.91
CA GLU A 193 13.72 -21.79 -8.21
C GLU A 193 15.01 -21.88 -9.04
N ASN A 194 15.81 -20.81 -9.07
CA ASN A 194 17.09 -20.81 -9.78
C ASN A 194 18.08 -21.83 -9.21
N LYS A 195 18.11 -22.00 -7.87
CA LYS A 195 18.95 -23.02 -7.24
C LYS A 195 18.51 -24.44 -7.64
N LYS A 196 17.20 -24.72 -7.60
CA LYS A 196 16.65 -26.03 -7.97
C LYS A 196 16.95 -26.38 -9.44
N ASN A 197 16.77 -25.42 -10.34
CA ASN A 197 17.05 -25.60 -11.78
C ASN A 197 18.54 -25.85 -12.07
N ASN A 198 19.45 -25.23 -11.30
CA ASN A 198 20.88 -25.48 -11.44
C ASN A 198 21.28 -26.85 -10.88
N ASP A 199 20.70 -27.28 -9.76
CA ASP A 199 20.97 -28.60 -9.16
C ASP A 199 20.49 -29.73 -10.10
N GLU A 200 19.32 -29.59 -10.74
CA GLU A 200 18.80 -30.55 -11.73
C GLU A 200 19.65 -30.64 -13.00
N LYS A 201 20.25 -29.53 -13.44
CA LYS A 201 21.14 -29.51 -14.62
C LYS A 201 22.52 -30.13 -14.39
N HIS A 202 23.00 -30.21 -13.15
CA HIS A 202 24.29 -30.82 -12.80
C HIS A 202 24.17 -32.27 -12.33
N ALA A 203 22.94 -32.77 -12.16
CA ALA A 203 22.65 -34.14 -11.74
C ALA A 203 22.33 -35.11 -12.90
N GLY A 204 22.31 -34.62 -14.14
CA GLY A 204 22.10 -35.42 -15.37
C GLY A 204 23.31 -35.34 -16.30
#